data_AF-A0A1X1YTK9-F1
#
_entry.id   AF-A0A1X1YTK9-F1
#
_cell.length_a   1.000
_cell.length_b   1.000
_cell.length_c   1.000
_cell.angle_alpha   90.00
_cell.angle_beta   90.00
_cell.angle_gamma   90.00
#
_symmetry.space_group_name_H-M   'P 1'
#
loop_
_entity.id
_entity.type
_entity.pdbx_description
1 polymer ?
#
loop_
_entity_poly.entity_id
_entity_poly.type
_entity_poly.pdbx_seq_one_letter_code
_entity_poly.pdbx_strand_id
1 'polypeptide(L)'
;MKTTLDLPDELMRAIKVRAAQQDRKIKDVVAELLRSGLSQADSGPAARTPRRVRLPLVQCGGTATREREMTPQRVAAALLDQEAEWSSGHDDAAL
;
A
#
# COMPACT_ATOMS: atom_id res chain seq x y z
N MET A 1 24.85 -20.65 -14.12
CA MET A 1 25.42 -20.24 -15.43
C MET A 1 26.07 -18.87 -15.26
N LYS A 2 27.26 -18.65 -15.83
CA LYS A 2 27.88 -17.31 -15.87
C LYS A 2 27.48 -16.65 -17.19
N THR A 3 26.92 -15.46 -17.10
CA THR A 3 26.45 -14.69 -18.24
C THR A 3 27.09 -13.31 -18.21
N THR A 4 27.38 -12.77 -19.39
CA THR A 4 27.84 -11.39 -19.55
C THR A 4 26.68 -10.61 -20.18
N LEU A 5 26.30 -9.50 -19.56
CA LEU A 5 25.21 -8.63 -20.00
C LEU A 5 25.74 -7.21 -20.04
N ASP A 6 25.46 -6.49 -21.11
CA ASP A 6 25.74 -5.05 -21.18
C ASP A 6 24.64 -4.31 -20.42
N LEU A 7 25.03 -3.62 -19.35
CA LEU A 7 24.12 -2.85 -18.49
C LEU A 7 24.55 -1.39 -18.51
N PRO A 8 23.61 -0.43 -18.62
CA PRO A 8 23.92 0.98 -18.44
C PRO A 8 24.55 1.23 -17.07
N ASP A 9 25.57 2.10 -17.02
CA ASP A 9 26.33 2.37 -15.79
C ASP A 9 25.45 2.84 -14.64
N GLU A 10 24.45 3.68 -14.92
CA GLU A 10 23.49 4.15 -13.93
C GLU A 10 22.68 3.01 -13.29
N LEU A 11 22.34 1.97 -14.08
CA LEU A 11 21.63 0.80 -13.58
C LEU A 11 22.54 -0.02 -12.66
N MET A 12 23.79 -0.24 -13.07
CA MET A 12 24.77 -0.97 -12.25
C MET A 12 25.05 -0.21 -10.94
N ARG A 13 25.10 1.13 -10.98
CA ARG A 13 25.23 1.98 -9.79
C ARG A 13 24.02 1.81 -8.85
N ALA A 14 22.80 1.86 -9.37
CA ALA A 14 21.59 1.64 -8.56
C ALA A 14 21.57 0.25 -7.90
N ILE A 15 21.96 -0.80 -8.65
CA ILE A 15 22.05 -2.17 -8.12
C ILE A 15 23.10 -2.26 -7.00
N LYS A 16 24.27 -1.62 -7.16
CA LYS A 16 25.31 -1.58 -6.12
C LYS A 16 24.82 -0.91 -4.84
N VAL A 17 24.12 0.22 -4.96
CA VAL A 17 23.54 0.94 -3.80
C VAL A 17 22.53 0.06 -3.09
N ARG A 18 21.61 -0.58 -3.82
CA ARG A 18 20.62 -1.49 -3.24
C ARG A 18 21.26 -2.69 -2.54
N ALA A 19 22.29 -3.27 -3.14
CA ALA A 19 23.06 -4.37 -2.55
C ALA A 19 23.74 -3.95 -1.24
N ALA A 20 24.36 -2.78 -1.21
CA ALA A 20 24.98 -2.22 -0.01
C ALA A 20 23.95 -1.93 1.11
N GLN A 21 22.81 -1.33 0.77
CA GLN A 21 21.75 -1.01 1.74
C GLN A 21 21.13 -2.25 2.39
N GLN A 22 21.11 -3.38 1.67
CA GLN A 22 20.52 -4.62 2.14
C GLN A 22 21.55 -5.60 2.73
N ASP A 23 22.84 -5.23 2.78
CA ASP A 23 23.96 -6.12 3.11
C ASP A 23 23.94 -7.43 2.31
N ARG A 24 23.69 -7.31 1.00
CA ARG A 24 23.52 -8.44 0.08
C ARG A 24 24.54 -8.42 -1.04
N LYS A 25 24.86 -9.58 -1.59
CA LYS A 25 25.75 -9.69 -2.75
C LYS A 25 25.02 -9.22 -4.01
N ILE A 26 25.73 -8.49 -4.86
CA ILE A 26 25.22 -7.97 -6.14
C ILE A 26 24.57 -9.07 -6.99
N LYS A 27 25.20 -10.24 -7.11
CA LYS A 27 24.68 -11.36 -7.92
C LYS A 27 23.29 -11.83 -7.46
N ASP A 28 23.02 -11.79 -6.15
CA ASP A 28 21.77 -12.27 -5.57
C ASP A 28 20.67 -11.24 -5.80
N VAL A 29 21.00 -9.95 -5.66
CA VAL A 29 20.11 -8.83 -6.01
C VAL A 29 19.78 -8.84 -7.51
N VAL A 30 20.76 -9.03 -8.38
CA VAL A 30 20.54 -9.13 -9.83
C VAL A 30 19.63 -10.31 -10.17
N ALA A 31 19.85 -11.48 -9.58
CA ALA A 31 19.01 -12.64 -9.82
C ALA A 31 17.55 -12.44 -9.37
N GLU A 32 17.34 -11.79 -8.22
CA GLU A 32 16.00 -11.43 -7.73
C GLU A 32 15.31 -10.44 -8.66
N LEU A 33 16.00 -9.37 -9.06
CA LEU A 33 15.45 -8.34 -9.95
C LEU A 33 15.06 -8.94 -11.30
N LEU A 34 15.91 -9.78 -11.90
CA LEU A 34 15.60 -10.47 -13.14
C LEU A 34 14.39 -11.40 -12.99
N ARG A 35 14.31 -12.17 -11.88
CA ARG A 35 13.15 -13.03 -11.63
C ARG A 35 11.86 -12.23 -11.49
N SER A 36 11.88 -11.15 -10.69
CA SER A 36 10.71 -10.29 -10.51
C SER A 36 10.28 -9.62 -11.81
N GLY A 37 11.23 -9.17 -12.64
CA GLY A 37 10.94 -8.56 -13.93
C GLY A 37 10.31 -9.54 -14.91
N LEU A 38 10.84 -10.77 -14.98
CA LEU A 38 10.27 -11.82 -15.83
C LEU A 38 8.87 -12.24 -15.38
N SER A 39 8.63 -12.40 -14.07
CA SER A 39 7.29 -12.72 -13.55
C SER A 39 6.26 -11.59 -13.78
N GLN A 40 6.71 -10.33 -13.83
CA GLN A 40 5.83 -9.21 -14.18
C GLN A 40 5.53 -9.14 -15.67
N ALA A 41 6.42 -9.59 -16.55
CA ALA A 41 6.17 -9.61 -17.99
C ALA A 41 5.05 -10.60 -18.38
N ASP A 42 4.95 -11.73 -17.67
CA ASP A 42 3.85 -12.70 -17.84
C ASP A 42 2.50 -12.16 -17.32
N SER A 43 2.55 -11.14 -16.48
CA SER A 43 1.39 -10.42 -15.97
C SER A 43 1.19 -9.17 -16.81
N GLY A 44 0.57 -9.30 -17.99
CA GLY A 44 0.16 -8.17 -18.83
C GLY A 44 -0.49 -7.05 -18.00
N PRO A 45 -0.44 -5.78 -18.45
CA PRO A 45 -0.59 -4.59 -17.60
C PRO A 45 -1.67 -4.81 -16.55
N ALA A 46 -1.23 -5.12 -15.33
CA ALA A 46 -2.13 -5.45 -14.26
C ALA A 46 -2.97 -4.19 -14.05
N ALA A 47 -4.24 -4.22 -14.48
CA ALA A 47 -5.22 -3.30 -14.00
C ALA A 47 -5.05 -3.32 -12.49
N ARG A 48 -4.58 -2.21 -11.91
CA ARG A 48 -4.31 -2.11 -10.48
C ARG A 48 -5.66 -2.25 -9.81
N THR A 49 -6.09 -3.49 -9.56
CA THR A 49 -7.24 -3.78 -8.73
C THR A 49 -6.87 -3.16 -7.39
N PRO A 50 -7.58 -2.10 -6.95
CA PRO A 50 -7.25 -1.50 -5.68
C PRO A 50 -7.37 -2.62 -4.65
N ARG A 51 -6.27 -2.91 -3.96
CA ARG A 51 -6.29 -3.84 -2.83
C ARG A 51 -7.15 -3.18 -1.77
N ARG A 52 -8.46 -3.45 -1.81
CA ARG A 52 -9.42 -2.97 -0.84
C ARG A 52 -9.08 -3.63 0.48
N VAL A 53 -8.33 -2.93 1.30
CA VAL A 53 -8.14 -3.27 2.71
C VAL A 53 -9.37 -2.79 3.47
N ARG A 54 -9.89 -3.62 4.38
CA ARG A 54 -10.93 -3.19 5.32
C ARG A 54 -10.26 -2.33 6.38
N LEU A 55 -10.40 -1.01 6.23
CA LEU A 55 -10.03 -0.07 7.28
C LEU A 55 -11.27 0.18 8.13
N PRO A 56 -11.14 0.34 9.46
CA PRO A 56 -12.25 0.83 10.28
C PRO A 56 -12.65 2.22 9.77
N LEU A 57 -13.90 2.34 9.33
CA LEU A 57 -14.44 3.60 8.83
C LEU A 57 -15.18 4.30 9.99
N VAL A 58 -14.95 5.61 10.11
CA VAL A 58 -15.77 6.45 10.99
C VAL A 58 -17.03 6.82 10.22
N GLN A 59 -18.19 6.37 10.69
CA GLN A 59 -19.46 6.65 10.02
C GLN A 59 -19.87 8.10 10.30
N CYS A 60 -19.71 8.96 9.29
CA CYS A 60 -20.23 10.32 9.36
C CYS A 60 -21.67 10.30 8.84
N GLY A 61 -22.66 10.51 9.72
CA GLY A 61 -24.11 10.38 9.44
C GLY A 61 -24.72 11.37 8.43
N GLY A 62 -23.97 11.87 7.45
CA GLY A 62 -24.51 12.73 6.39
C GLY A 62 -23.54 13.04 5.27
N THR A 63 -24.09 13.43 4.12
CA THR A 63 -23.33 13.87 2.95
C THR A 63 -22.48 15.10 3.27
N ALA A 64 -21.22 15.10 2.82
CA ALA A 64 -20.35 16.25 2.93
C ALA A 64 -20.87 17.39 2.04
N THR A 65 -21.38 18.46 2.65
CA THR A 65 -21.72 19.71 1.96
C THR A 65 -20.79 20.82 2.44
N ARG A 66 -20.60 21.88 1.64
CA ARG A 66 -19.73 23.02 2.01
C ARG A 66 -20.16 23.71 3.30
N GLU A 67 -21.46 23.67 3.60
CA GLU A 67 -22.04 24.22 4.84
C GLU A 67 -21.83 23.28 6.04
N ARG A 68 -21.49 22.02 5.78
CA ARG A 68 -21.22 20.98 6.78
C ARG A 68 -19.76 20.56 6.71
N GLU A 69 -18.87 21.51 6.98
CA GLU A 69 -17.45 21.24 7.12
C GLU A 69 -17.17 20.20 8.23
N MET A 70 -16.07 19.47 8.06
CA MET A 70 -15.59 18.51 9.04
C MET A 70 -14.68 19.22 10.05
N THR A 71 -15.27 19.77 11.10
CA THR A 71 -14.53 20.45 12.18
C THR A 71 -14.03 19.44 13.23
N PRO A 72 -12.99 19.76 14.01
CA PRO A 72 -12.49 18.88 15.07
C PRO A 72 -13.57 18.46 16.09
N GLN A 73 -14.44 19.39 16.48
CA GLN A 73 -15.54 19.12 17.42
C GLN A 73 -16.56 18.14 16.83
N ARG A 74 -16.78 18.21 15.51
CA ARG A 74 -17.69 17.32 14.82
C ARG A 74 -17.13 15.91 14.67
N VAL A 75 -15.82 15.78 14.42
CA VAL A 75 -15.13 14.48 14.46
C VAL A 75 -15.25 13.86 15.85
N ALA A 76 -15.03 14.65 16.91
CA ALA A 76 -15.19 14.18 18.28
C ALA A 76 -16.61 13.69 18.56
N ALA A 77 -17.64 14.42 18.12
CA ALA A 77 -19.03 13.99 18.27
C ALA A 77 -19.32 12.67 17.53
N ALA A 78 -18.89 12.54 16.27
CA ALA A 78 -19.09 11.32 15.49
C ALA A 78 -18.41 10.08 16.10
N LEU A 79 -17.22 10.26 16.69
CA LEU A 79 -16.52 9.17 17.38
C LEU A 79 -17.24 8.74 18.66
N LEU A 80 -17.78 9.69 19.43
CA LEU A 80 -18.56 9.39 20.64
C LEU A 80 -19.87 8.68 20.33
N ASP A 81 -20.58 9.11 19.28
CA ASP A 81 -21.81 8.45 18.82
C ASP A 81 -21.52 6.99 18.41
N GLN A 82 -20.45 6.78 17.64
CA GLN A 82 -20.01 5.45 17.20
C GLN A 82 -19.56 4.54 18.36
N GLU A 83 -18.90 5.09 19.39
CA GLU A 83 -18.54 4.34 20.60
C GLU A 83 -19.77 3.93 21.42
N ALA A 84 -20.79 4.80 21.49
CA ALA A 84 -22.06 4.49 22.14
C ALA A 84 -22.82 3.36 21.41
N GLU A 85 -22.80 3.36 20.07
CA GLU A 85 -23.39 2.29 19.25
C GLU A 85 -22.69 0.95 19.47
N TRP A 86 -21.35 0.92 19.47
CA TRP A 86 -20.56 -0.28 19.76
C TRP A 86 -20.78 -0.82 21.18
N SER A 87 -20.86 0.08 22.16
CA SER A 87 -21.09 -0.30 23.56
C SER A 87 -22.50 -0.86 23.81
N SER A 88 -23.45 -0.52 22.95
CA SER A 88 -24.85 -0.97 23.02
C SER A 88 -25.09 -2.35 22.40
N GLY A 89 -24.03 -3.03 21.93
CA GLY A 89 -24.10 -4.41 21.42
C GLY A 89 -24.53 -4.53 19.96
N HIS A 90 -24.49 -3.45 19.17
CA HIS A 90 -24.60 -3.55 17.73
C HIS A 90 -23.23 -3.90 17.15
N ASP A 91 -22.92 -5.20 17.20
CA ASP A 91 -21.74 -5.78 16.58
C ASP A 91 -21.94 -5.72 15.06
N ASP A 92 -21.62 -4.59 14.44
CA ASP A 92 -21.68 -4.40 12.99
C ASP A 92 -20.48 -5.11 12.33
N ALA A 93 -20.41 -6.41 12.59
CA ALA A 93 -19.55 -7.39 11.92
C ALA A 93 -20.18 -7.81 10.58
N ALA A 94 -20.77 -6.87 9.84
CA ALA A 94 -21.18 -7.10 8.46
C ALA A 94 -21.29 -5.77 7.72
N LEU A 95 -20.19 -5.29 7.14
CA LEU A 95 -20.09 -4.88 5.72
C LEU A 95 -18.66 -4.53 5.34
#